data_AF-A0A2T1CBL9-F1
#
_entry.id   AF-A0A2T1CBL9-F1
#
_cell.length_a   1.000
_cell.length_b   1.000
_cell.length_c   1.000
_cell.angle_alpha   90.00
_cell.angle_beta   90.00
_cell.angle_gamma   90.00
#
_symmetry.space_group_name_H-M   'P 1'
#
loop_
_entity.id
_entity.type
_entity.pdbx_description
1 polymer ?
#
loop_
_entity_poly.entity_id
_entity_poly.type
_entity_poly.pdbx_seq_one_letter_code
_entity_poly.pdbx_strand_id
1 'polypeptide(L)' 'AEAIVQQVYEHGLQFRTPEAITAAHTFRACHYLRPMAIWGIYGVLMGFGSGE' A
#
# COMPACT_ATOMS: atom_id res chain seq x y z
N ALA A 1 -4.80 5.69 -4.93
CA ALA A 1 -4.81 4.32 -4.37
C ALA A 1 -4.95 3.27 -5.47
N GLU A 2 -5.86 3.44 -6.43
CA GLU A 2 -6.12 2.52 -7.55
C GLU A 2 -4.86 2.02 -8.29
N ALA A 3 -3.97 2.91 -8.71
CA ALA A 3 -2.74 2.52 -9.42
C ALA A 3 -1.83 1.57 -8.61
N ILE A 4 -1.80 1.72 -7.28
CA ILE A 4 -1.03 0.83 -6.40
C ILE A 4 -1.72 -0.53 -6.25
N VAL A 5 -3.06 -0.55 -6.22
CA VAL A 5 -3.84 -1.79 -6.19
C VAL A 5 -3.57 -2.60 -7.46
N GLN A 6 -3.67 -1.98 -8.64
CA GLN A 6 -3.36 -2.65 -9.91
C GLN A 6 -1.93 -3.19 -9.92
N GLN A 7 -0.94 -2.35 -9.59
CA GLN A 7 0.46 -2.79 -9.59
C GLN A 7 0.75 -3.95 -8.61
N VAL A 8 0.09 -4.02 -7.46
CA VAL A 8 0.33 -5.09 -6.49
C VAL A 8 -0.33 -6.40 -6.91
N TYR A 9 -1.58 -6.34 -7.38
CA TYR A 9 -2.36 -7.53 -7.70
C TYR A 9 -2.11 -8.07 -9.11
N GLU A 10 -1.80 -7.22 -10.10
CA GLU A 10 -1.49 -7.67 -11.46
C GLU A 10 -0.07 -8.24 -11.60
N HIS A 11 0.86 -7.86 -10.72
CA HIS A 11 2.26 -8.33 -10.76
C HIS A 11 2.60 -9.38 -9.68
N GLY A 12 1.58 -9.97 -9.03
CA GLY A 12 1.79 -11.06 -8.06
C GLY A 12 2.60 -10.64 -6.82
N LEU A 13 2.54 -9.36 -6.45
CA LEU A 13 3.21 -8.81 -5.27
C LEU A 13 2.32 -8.85 -4.01
N GLN A 14 1.19 -9.55 -4.10
CA GLN A 14 0.35 -9.90 -2.96
C GLN A 14 1.21 -10.48 -1.82
N PHE A 15 1.07 -9.90 -0.63
CA PHE A 15 1.83 -10.22 0.59
C PHE A 15 3.33 -9.88 0.57
N ARG A 16 3.83 -9.26 -0.51
CA ARG A 16 5.23 -8.84 -0.67
C ARG A 16 5.35 -7.40 -1.17
N THR A 17 4.36 -6.57 -0.82
CA THR A 17 4.29 -5.19 -1.29
C THR A 17 5.62 -4.46 -1.05
N PRO A 18 6.29 -4.00 -2.11
CA PRO A 18 7.61 -3.38 -2.00
C PRO A 18 7.50 -1.93 -1.55
N GLU A 19 8.63 -1.36 -1.13
CA GLU A 19 8.72 0.05 -0.80
C GLU A 19 8.50 0.95 -2.03
N ALA A 20 8.96 0.49 -3.21
CA ALA A 20 8.84 1.20 -4.48
C ALA A 20 8.72 0.24 -5.67
N ILE A 21 7.92 0.63 -6.66
CA ILE A 21 7.77 -0.03 -7.96
C ILE A 21 8.09 1.02 -9.04
N THR A 22 8.97 0.68 -9.98
CA THR A 22 9.29 1.58 -11.12
C THR A 22 8.34 1.32 -12.30
N ALA A 23 8.31 2.25 -13.27
CA ALA A 23 7.56 2.05 -14.51
C ALA A 23 8.02 0.84 -15.34
N ALA A 24 9.24 0.33 -15.09
CA ALA A 24 9.77 -0.88 -15.70
C ALA A 24 9.45 -2.16 -14.90
N HIS A 25 8.52 -2.09 -13.94
CA HIS A 25 8.10 -3.19 -13.05
C HIS A 25 9.23 -3.81 -12.21
N THR A 26 10.34 -3.09 -12.01
CA THR A 26 11.36 -3.48 -11.05
C THR A 26 10.97 -2.99 -9.65
N PHE A 27 11.20 -3.82 -8.64
CA PHE A 27 10.80 -3.57 -7.26
C PHE A 27 11.99 -3.55 -6.32
N ARG A 28 11.93 -2.68 -5.31
CA ARG A 28 12.96 -2.55 -4.25
C ARG A 28 12.33 -2.80 -2.89
N ALA A 29 13.00 -3.62 -2.09
CA ALA A 29 12.66 -3.91 -0.69
C ALA A 29 11.23 -4.44 -0.49
N CYS A 30 11.00 -5.71 -0.84
CA CYS A 30 9.77 -6.43 -0.57
C CYS A 30 9.54 -6.64 0.94
N HIS A 31 8.28 -6.79 1.37
CA HIS A 31 7.86 -6.91 2.78
C HIS A 31 8.11 -5.63 3.60
N TYR A 32 7.82 -4.47 3.01
CA TYR A 32 8.00 -3.20 3.71
C TYR A 32 6.80 -2.85 4.58
N LEU A 33 7.05 -2.10 5.67
CA LEU A 33 5.98 -1.61 6.56
C LEU A 33 5.22 -0.41 5.97
N ARG A 34 5.86 0.40 5.11
CA ARG A 34 5.28 1.63 4.54
C ARG A 34 3.90 1.46 3.89
N PRO A 35 3.60 0.38 3.14
CA PRO A 35 2.27 0.10 2.60
C PRO A 35 1.15 0.01 3.66
N MET A 36 1.45 -0.22 4.94
CA MET A 36 0.45 -0.20 6.02
C MET A 36 -0.15 1.19 6.28
N ALA A 37 0.43 2.26 5.73
CA ALA A 37 -0.13 3.61 5.80
C ALA A 37 -1.55 3.72 5.21
N ILE A 38 -2.00 2.75 4.40
CA ILE A 38 -3.38 2.66 3.92
C ILE A 38 -4.40 2.61 5.06
N TRP A 39 -4.04 2.00 6.20
CA TRP A 39 -4.89 1.98 7.39
C TRP A 39 -5.00 3.35 8.06
N GLY A 40 -3.99 4.21 7.90
CA GLY A 40 -4.08 5.61 8.34
C GLY A 40 -5.15 6.38 7.58
N ILE A 41 -5.28 6.14 6.26
CA ILE A 41 -6.36 6.70 5.44
C ILE A 41 -7.71 6.18 5.92
N TYR A 42 -7.81 4.86 6.15
CA TYR A 42 -9.01 4.26 6.71
C TYR A 42 -9.39 4.87 8.07
N GLY A 43 -8.42 5.09 8.95
CA GLY A 43 -8.66 5.72 10.25
C GLY A 43 -9.13 7.16 10.17
N VAL A 44 -8.66 7.94 9.19
CA VAL A 44 -9.19 9.29 8.93
C VAL A 44 -10.62 9.23 8.41
N LEU A 45 -10.92 8.30 7.49
CA LEU A 45 -12.27 8.11 6.95
C LEU A 45 -13.28 7.63 8.01
N MET A 46 -12.82 6.81 8.95
CA MET A 46 -13.63 6.21 10.01
C MET A 46 -13.63 7.02 11.32
N GLY A 47 -12.94 8.15 11.38
CA GLY A 47 -12.92 9.02 12.56
C GLY A 47 -12.19 8.42 13.77
N PHE A 48 -11.13 7.62 13.58
CA PHE A 48 -10.38 6.96 14.68
C PHE A 48 -9.72 7.90 15.72
N GLY A 49 -9.82 9.22 15.55
CA GLY A 49 -9.42 10.23 16.54
C GLY A 49 -10.56 11.15 17.00
N SER A 50 -11.76 10.97 16.47
CA SER A 50 -12.98 11.67 16.88
C SER A 50 -13.62 10.81 17.97
N GLY A 51 -13.32 11.08 19.23
CA GLY A 51 -14.00 10.44 20.34
C GLY A 51 -15.47 10.87 20.38
N GLU A 52 -16.32 10.13 19.68
CA GLU A 52 -17.75 9.94 19.98
C GLU A 52 -17.97 8.49 20.39
#